data_AF-A0A653ENZ0-F1
#
_entry.id   AF-A0A653ENZ0-F1
#
_cell.length_a   1.000
_cell.length_b   1.000
_cell.length_c   1.000
_cell.angle_alpha   90.00
_cell.angle_beta   90.00
_cell.angle_gamma   90.00
#
_symmetry.space_group_name_H-M   'P 1'
#
loop_
_entity.id
_entity.type
_entity.pdbx_description
1 polymer ?
#
loop_
_entity_poly.entity_id
_entity_poly.type
_entity_poly.pdbx_seq_one_letter_code
_entity_poly.pdbx_strand_id
1 'polypeptide(L)'
;MPKIRVLLDACVLLPYQLADLLLWLADAEMYEPLWSEEILAEVERNLTGKFGVTPEKASRRLGHMRSAFPNALVEGYEDLIPAMTTHPKDRHVAAAAVRGGAALIVTANLRDFPPESLSQYDIEAVHPDDFLQDQLDLDREATLACLAEQRKQYTRPPFTFREFYLRLRTTVPNFTDLAVSAEAAAWDPNEPMPFEIVSGPELMQACFPDGGAKAHRRAGSGVHMVERAARQSPIHHGPTQFDLASASMGRLRGGF
;
A
#
# COMPACT_ATOMS: atom_id res chain seq x y z
N MET A 1 15.65 20.66 -7.88
CA MET A 1 14.49 21.56 -7.72
C MET A 1 13.80 21.18 -6.42
N PRO A 2 13.20 22.11 -5.67
CA PRO A 2 12.38 21.75 -4.51
C PRO A 2 11.20 20.89 -4.97
N LYS A 3 10.95 19.77 -4.30
CA LYS A 3 9.81 18.90 -4.60
C LYS A 3 8.55 19.46 -3.96
N ILE A 4 7.40 19.13 -4.56
CA ILE A 4 6.12 19.45 -3.92
C ILE A 4 5.99 18.63 -2.63
N ARG A 5 5.57 19.29 -1.56
CA ARG A 5 5.33 18.65 -0.26
C ARG A 5 3.87 18.26 -0.17
N VAL A 6 3.61 17.01 0.18
CA VAL A 6 2.27 16.42 0.15
C VAL A 6 1.97 15.78 1.48
N LEU A 7 0.94 16.25 2.17
CA LEU A 7 0.47 15.61 3.39
C LEU A 7 -0.42 14.41 3.05
N LEU A 8 -0.08 13.25 3.59
CA LEU A 8 -0.86 12.02 3.44
C LEU A 8 -1.81 11.86 4.62
N ASP A 9 -3.11 11.87 4.36
CA ASP A 9 -4.14 11.61 5.37
C ASP A 9 -4.13 10.12 5.83
N ALA A 10 -4.61 9.85 7.04
CA ALA A 10 -4.69 8.49 7.59
C ALA A 10 -5.49 7.55 6.66
N CYS A 11 -6.53 8.06 6.00
CA CYS A 11 -7.39 7.25 5.13
C CYS A 11 -6.67 6.67 3.91
N VAL A 12 -5.62 7.33 3.40
CA VAL A 12 -4.83 6.84 2.25
C VAL A 12 -3.62 6.00 2.68
N LEU A 13 -3.24 6.10 3.96
CA LEU A 13 -2.19 5.28 4.58
C LEU A 13 -2.69 3.93 5.11
N LEU A 14 -4.01 3.67 5.04
CA LEU A 14 -4.63 2.43 5.52
C LEU A 14 -4.70 1.29 4.48
N PRO A 15 -5.16 1.52 3.24
CA PRO A 15 -5.14 0.46 2.23
C PRO A 15 -3.70 0.18 1.84
N TYR A 16 -3.15 -0.96 2.28
CA TYR A 16 -1.73 -1.30 2.10
C TYR A 16 -1.20 -1.04 0.69
N GLN A 17 -1.93 -1.45 -0.34
CA GLN A 17 -1.46 -1.31 -1.72
C GLN A 17 -1.42 0.14 -2.21
N LEU A 18 -2.38 0.97 -1.81
CA LEU A 18 -2.36 2.40 -2.10
C LEU A 18 -1.23 3.09 -1.33
N ALA A 19 -1.13 2.83 -0.03
CA ALA A 19 -0.12 3.43 0.83
C ALA A 19 1.30 3.08 0.36
N ASP A 20 1.55 1.82 0.02
CA ASP A 20 2.82 1.38 -0.53
C ASP A 20 3.15 2.12 -1.83
N LEU A 21 2.20 2.24 -2.76
CA LEU A 21 2.43 2.94 -4.01
C LEU A 21 2.78 4.42 -3.78
N LEU A 22 2.02 5.11 -2.92
CA LEU A 22 2.31 6.49 -2.54
C LEU A 22 3.73 6.61 -1.97
N LEU A 23 4.15 5.71 -1.10
CA LEU A 23 5.48 5.73 -0.50
C LEU A 23 6.58 5.33 -1.51
N TRP A 24 6.31 4.43 -2.46
CA TRP A 24 7.24 4.13 -3.55
C TRP A 24 7.50 5.34 -4.44
N LEU A 25 6.46 6.09 -4.79
CA LEU A 25 6.59 7.31 -5.58
C LEU A 25 7.37 8.41 -4.81
N ALA A 26 7.16 8.49 -3.49
CA ALA A 26 7.94 9.36 -2.62
C ALA A 26 9.44 8.97 -2.54
N ASP A 27 9.75 7.67 -2.42
CA ASP A 27 11.15 7.18 -2.42
C ASP A 27 11.82 7.35 -3.79
N ALA A 28 11.05 7.25 -4.87
CA ALA A 28 11.44 7.61 -6.22
C ALA A 28 11.53 9.13 -6.45
N GLU A 29 11.47 9.92 -5.37
CA GLU A 29 11.73 11.35 -5.40
C GLU A 29 10.70 12.19 -6.18
N MET A 30 9.51 11.64 -6.47
CA MET A 30 8.45 12.35 -7.20
C MET A 30 7.80 13.47 -6.37
N TYR A 31 7.72 13.28 -5.05
CA TYR A 31 7.24 14.29 -4.10
C TYR A 31 7.82 14.04 -2.71
N GLU A 32 7.64 14.99 -1.78
CA GLU A 32 8.03 14.85 -0.38
C GLU A 32 6.79 14.55 0.49
N PRO A 33 6.68 13.34 1.09
CA PRO A 33 5.53 12.98 1.89
C PRO A 33 5.62 13.64 3.27
N LEU A 34 4.47 13.99 3.84
CA LEU A 34 4.32 14.54 5.17
C LEU A 34 3.21 13.84 5.95
N TRP A 35 3.37 13.72 7.26
CA TRP A 35 2.35 13.27 8.20
C TRP A 35 2.67 13.77 9.62
N SER A 36 1.67 13.83 10.50
CA SER A 36 1.89 14.06 11.93
C SER A 36 1.86 12.75 12.73
N GLU A 37 2.34 12.79 13.97
CA GLU A 37 2.19 11.65 14.90
C GLU A 37 0.72 11.31 15.16
N GLU A 38 -0.18 12.30 15.15
CA GLU A 38 -1.62 12.07 15.30
C GLU A 38 -2.20 11.29 14.12
N ILE A 39 -1.79 11.60 12.88
CA ILE A 39 -2.16 10.83 11.69
C ILE A 39 -1.65 9.39 11.80
N LEU A 40 -0.39 9.18 12.19
CA LEU A 40 0.14 7.82 12.36
C LEU A 40 -0.56 7.05 13.49
N ALA A 41 -0.92 7.73 14.58
CA ALA A 41 -1.70 7.14 15.66
C ALA A 41 -3.11 6.75 15.20
N GLU A 42 -3.73 7.51 14.30
CA GLU A 42 -4.99 7.13 13.65
C GLU A 42 -4.86 5.89 12.78
N VAL A 43 -3.78 5.81 12.00
CA VAL A 43 -3.47 4.61 11.22
C VAL A 43 -3.34 3.40 12.16
N GLU A 44 -2.57 3.51 13.25
CA GLU A 44 -2.40 2.42 14.23
C GLU A 44 -3.73 1.99 14.86
N ARG A 45 -4.55 2.94 15.32
CA ARG A 45 -5.87 2.66 15.91
C ARG A 45 -6.79 1.93 14.94
N ASN A 46 -6.81 2.34 13.67
CA ASN A 46 -7.64 1.69 12.67
C ASN A 46 -7.11 0.29 12.32
N LEU A 47 -5.79 0.12 12.15
CA LEU A 47 -5.17 -1.19 11.87
C LEU A 47 -5.48 -2.20 12.96
N THR A 48 -5.30 -1.82 14.23
CA THR A 48 -5.52 -2.70 15.38
C THR A 48 -6.99 -2.94 15.70
N GLY A 49 -7.82 -1.90 15.60
CA GLY A 49 -9.24 -1.98 15.94
C GLY A 49 -10.11 -2.53 14.81
N LYS A 50 -10.08 -1.90 13.62
CA LYS A 50 -10.99 -2.22 12.52
C LYS A 50 -10.48 -3.36 11.63
N PHE A 51 -9.16 -3.43 11.41
CA PHE A 51 -8.55 -4.39 10.48
C PHE A 51 -7.94 -5.63 11.16
N GLY A 52 -8.01 -5.71 12.51
CA GLY A 52 -7.55 -6.88 13.27
C GLY A 52 -6.05 -7.16 13.16
N VAL A 53 -5.25 -6.16 12.80
CA VAL A 53 -3.79 -6.26 12.73
C VAL A 53 -3.24 -6.24 14.16
N THR A 54 -2.27 -7.11 14.48
CA THR A 54 -1.70 -7.11 15.83
C THR A 54 -0.94 -5.80 16.10
N PRO A 55 -0.90 -5.29 17.34
CA PRO A 55 -0.17 -4.07 17.68
C PRO A 55 1.29 -4.12 17.23
N GLU A 56 1.96 -5.27 17.34
CA GLU A 56 3.36 -5.44 16.94
C GLU A 56 3.54 -5.29 15.43
N LYS A 57 2.58 -5.76 14.62
CA LYS A 57 2.60 -5.61 13.16
C LYS A 57 2.34 -4.17 12.75
N ALA A 58 1.36 -3.51 13.38
CA ALA A 58 1.05 -2.11 13.11
C ALA A 58 2.23 -1.20 13.49
N SER A 59 2.78 -1.37 14.69
CA SER A 59 3.95 -0.63 15.17
C SER A 59 5.17 -0.85 14.28
N ARG A 60 5.43 -2.09 13.85
CA ARG A 60 6.53 -2.38 12.91
C ARG A 60 6.37 -1.64 11.58
N ARG A 61 5.17 -1.64 10.99
CA ARG A 61 4.87 -0.90 9.75
C ARG A 61 5.15 0.59 9.92
N LEU A 62 4.62 1.20 10.97
CA LEU A 62 4.83 2.62 11.23
C LEU A 62 6.30 2.94 11.52
N GLY A 63 7.02 2.03 12.17
CA GLY A 63 8.47 2.12 12.38
C GLY A 63 9.25 2.11 11.07
N HIS A 64 8.87 1.26 10.11
CA HIS A 64 9.45 1.27 8.77
C HIS A 64 9.18 2.61 8.06
N MET A 65 7.94 3.12 8.10
CA MET A 65 7.59 4.41 7.49
C MET A 65 8.45 5.56 8.04
N ARG A 66 8.57 5.66 9.38
CA ARG A 66 9.42 6.67 10.03
C ARG A 66 10.90 6.55 9.63
N SER A 67 11.40 5.31 9.55
CA SER A 67 12.80 5.05 9.20
C SER A 67 13.11 5.37 7.73
N ALA A 68 12.17 5.09 6.82
CA ALA A 68 12.32 5.38 5.40
C ALA A 68 12.23 6.88 5.10
N PHE A 69 11.38 7.61 5.83
CA PHE A 69 11.12 9.03 5.61
C PHE A 69 11.34 9.85 6.89
N PRO A 70 12.60 10.04 7.33
CA PRO A 70 12.91 10.75 8.57
C PRO A 70 12.47 12.22 8.57
N ASN A 71 12.28 12.82 7.39
CA ASN A 71 11.87 14.21 7.22
C ASN A 71 10.35 14.39 7.00
N ALA A 72 9.58 13.29 6.99
CA ALA A 72 8.14 13.36 6.74
C ALA A 72 7.34 13.79 7.98
N LEU A 73 7.91 13.67 9.18
CA LEU A 73 7.20 14.01 10.40
C LEU A 73 7.05 15.52 10.56
N VAL A 74 5.81 15.98 10.70
CA VAL A 74 5.46 17.36 11.02
C VAL A 74 5.11 17.49 12.51
N GLU A 75 5.80 18.41 13.19
CA GLU A 75 5.63 18.71 14.61
C GLU A 75 5.28 20.20 14.82
N GLY A 76 4.71 20.54 15.98
CA GLY A 76 4.45 21.93 16.37
C GLY A 76 3.28 22.58 15.63
N TYR A 77 2.35 21.79 15.10
CA TYR A 77 1.17 22.26 14.38
C TYR A 77 -0.03 22.54 15.29
N GLU A 78 0.04 22.17 16.56
CA GLU A 78 -1.07 22.14 17.51
C GLU A 78 -1.71 23.52 17.70
N ASP A 79 -0.90 24.58 17.74
CA ASP A 79 -1.37 25.96 17.88
C ASP A 79 -2.19 26.45 16.67
N LEU A 80 -2.10 25.77 15.52
CA LEU A 80 -2.86 26.09 14.31
C LEU A 80 -4.23 25.41 14.28
N ILE A 81 -4.43 24.33 15.06
CA ILE A 81 -5.67 23.54 15.06
C ILE A 81 -6.93 24.40 15.29
N PRO A 82 -6.96 25.35 16.24
CA PRO A 82 -8.16 26.18 16.47
C PRO A 82 -8.53 27.08 15.29
N ALA A 83 -7.57 27.42 14.42
CA ALA A 83 -7.79 28.26 13.24
C ALA A 83 -8.30 27.47 12.02
N MET A 84 -8.21 26.13 12.05
CA MET A 84 -8.63 25.30 10.93
C MET A 84 -10.16 25.20 10.87
N THR A 85 -10.72 25.52 9.71
CA THR A 85 -12.17 25.51 9.46
C THR A 85 -12.66 24.25 8.75
N THR A 86 -11.78 23.27 8.54
CA THR A 86 -12.13 21.93 8.05
C THR A 86 -13.04 21.20 9.05
N HIS A 87 -13.52 20.01 8.67
CA HIS A 87 -14.31 19.18 9.56
C HIS A 87 -13.60 19.01 10.93
N PRO A 88 -14.31 19.10 12.08
CA PRO A 88 -13.67 19.21 13.39
C PRO A 88 -12.67 18.11 13.74
N LYS A 89 -12.87 16.90 13.21
CA LYS A 89 -11.97 15.76 13.42
C LYS A 89 -10.71 15.82 12.56
N ASP A 90 -10.73 16.61 11.49
CA ASP A 90 -9.71 16.67 10.44
C ASP A 90 -8.92 17.99 10.48
N ARG A 91 -9.15 18.81 11.52
CA ARG A 91 -8.41 20.04 11.76
C ARG A 91 -6.93 19.81 11.99
N HIS A 92 -6.56 18.70 12.64
CA HIS A 92 -5.16 18.38 12.87
C HIS A 92 -4.43 18.08 11.54
N VAL A 93 -5.11 17.47 10.57
CA VAL A 93 -4.58 17.19 9.22
C VAL A 93 -4.28 18.50 8.51
N ALA A 94 -5.24 19.43 8.47
CA ALA A 94 -5.04 20.74 7.86
C ALA A 94 -3.95 21.57 8.56
N ALA A 95 -3.93 21.57 9.90
CA ALA A 95 -2.90 22.26 10.68
C ALA A 95 -1.50 21.70 10.40
N ALA A 96 -1.35 20.38 10.33
CA ALA A 96 -0.10 19.73 9.96
C ALA A 96 0.30 20.06 8.51
N ALA A 97 -0.65 20.15 7.58
CA ALA A 97 -0.38 20.57 6.21
C ALA A 97 0.20 21.99 6.16
N VAL A 98 -0.42 22.94 6.87
CA VAL A 98 0.04 24.34 6.95
C VAL A 98 1.42 24.43 7.60
N ARG A 99 1.62 23.81 8.78
CA ARG A 99 2.92 23.81 9.47
C ARG A 99 4.00 23.15 8.63
N GLY A 100 3.63 22.06 7.96
CA GLY A 100 4.48 21.30 7.06
C GLY A 100 4.65 21.94 5.70
N GLY A 101 4.11 23.14 5.41
CA GLY A 101 4.22 23.76 4.09
C GLY A 101 3.85 22.83 2.94
N ALA A 102 2.85 21.97 3.15
CA ALA A 102 2.32 21.09 2.13
C ALA A 102 1.56 21.93 1.10
N ALA A 103 1.74 21.65 -0.18
CA ALA A 103 0.89 22.21 -1.22
C ALA A 103 -0.39 21.39 -1.39
N LEU A 104 -0.33 20.09 -1.10
CA LEU A 104 -1.44 19.16 -1.28
C LEU A 104 -1.72 18.35 0.00
N ILE A 105 -2.99 18.06 0.24
CA ILE A 105 -3.47 17.02 1.15
C ILE A 105 -4.05 15.90 0.29
N VAL A 106 -3.48 14.70 0.34
CA VAL A 106 -4.04 13.53 -0.36
C VAL A 106 -4.98 12.79 0.57
N THR A 107 -6.28 12.79 0.23
CA THR A 107 -7.36 12.21 1.05
C THR A 107 -8.49 11.67 0.19
N ALA A 108 -9.09 10.55 0.61
CA ALA A 108 -10.32 10.04 0.00
C ALA A 108 -11.59 10.73 0.52
N ASN A 109 -11.47 11.57 1.56
CA ASN A 109 -12.60 12.22 2.22
C ASN A 109 -12.70 13.72 1.86
N LEU A 110 -12.69 14.07 0.57
CA LEU A 110 -12.64 15.47 0.09
C LEU A 110 -13.66 16.41 0.75
N ARG A 111 -14.86 15.92 1.10
CA ARG A 111 -15.90 16.72 1.79
C ARG A 111 -15.46 17.29 3.14
N ASP A 112 -14.48 16.67 3.79
CA ASP A 112 -13.98 17.09 5.10
C ASP A 112 -12.95 18.24 4.96
N PHE A 113 -12.51 18.51 3.73
CA PHE A 113 -11.51 19.49 3.33
C PHE A 113 -12.01 20.42 2.22
N PRO A 114 -13.07 21.21 2.47
CA PRO A 114 -13.62 22.07 1.43
C PRO A 114 -12.61 23.18 1.04
N PRO A 115 -12.57 23.60 -0.25
CA PRO A 115 -11.55 24.54 -0.74
C PRO A 115 -11.49 25.88 0.03
N GLU A 116 -12.63 26.38 0.52
CA GLU A 116 -12.69 27.59 1.34
C GLU A 116 -11.94 27.48 2.68
N SER A 117 -11.72 26.26 3.18
CA SER A 117 -10.92 26.03 4.38
C SER A 117 -9.42 26.05 4.13
N LEU A 118 -8.99 25.73 2.91
CA LEU A 118 -7.58 25.46 2.58
C LEU A 118 -6.95 26.52 1.67
N SER A 119 -7.73 27.15 0.79
CA SER A 119 -7.25 28.10 -0.23
C SER A 119 -6.49 29.30 0.35
N GLN A 120 -6.85 29.78 1.55
CA GLN A 120 -6.14 30.87 2.23
C GLN A 120 -4.69 30.51 2.63
N TYR A 121 -4.36 29.21 2.61
CA TYR A 121 -3.04 28.67 2.93
C TYR A 121 -2.31 28.14 1.69
N ASP A 122 -2.85 28.36 0.48
CA ASP A 122 -2.34 27.80 -0.78
C ASP A 122 -2.24 26.26 -0.76
N ILE A 123 -3.22 25.61 -0.11
CA ILE A 123 -3.33 24.15 -0.02
C ILE A 123 -4.55 23.64 -0.78
N GLU A 124 -4.39 22.54 -1.49
CA GLU A 124 -5.50 21.82 -2.15
C GLU A 124 -5.65 20.40 -1.59
N ALA A 125 -6.90 19.95 -1.42
CA ALA A 125 -7.19 18.56 -1.09
C ALA A 125 -7.50 17.78 -2.38
N VAL A 126 -6.78 16.68 -2.61
CA VAL A 126 -6.85 15.89 -3.84
C VAL A 126 -7.15 14.43 -3.53
N HIS A 127 -8.03 13.82 -4.33
CA HIS A 127 -8.34 12.39 -4.19
C HIS A 127 -7.12 11.57 -4.62
N PRO A 128 -6.78 10.44 -3.95
CA PRO A 128 -5.61 9.63 -4.34
C PRO A 128 -5.66 9.13 -5.78
N ASP A 129 -6.85 8.89 -6.33
CA ASP A 129 -7.01 8.49 -7.74
C ASP A 129 -6.56 9.60 -8.70
N ASP A 130 -6.92 10.85 -8.42
CA ASP A 130 -6.53 12.01 -9.24
C ASP A 130 -5.05 12.32 -9.05
N PHE A 131 -4.57 12.31 -7.80
CA PHE A 131 -3.15 12.52 -7.49
C PHE A 131 -2.23 11.54 -8.23
N LEU A 132 -2.59 10.25 -8.29
CA LEU A 132 -1.80 9.24 -9.00
C LEU A 132 -1.87 9.38 -10.52
N GLN A 133 -3.00 9.85 -11.07
CA GLN A 133 -3.09 10.22 -12.49
C GLN A 133 -2.13 11.35 -12.82
N ASP A 134 -2.09 12.39 -11.99
CA ASP A 134 -1.13 13.50 -12.14
C ASP A 134 0.32 13.01 -12.06
N GLN A 135 0.64 12.05 -11.17
CA GLN A 135 1.98 11.46 -11.11
C GLN A 135 2.33 10.70 -12.40
N LEU A 136 1.38 9.92 -12.94
CA LEU A 136 1.58 9.17 -14.19
C LEU A 136 1.78 10.10 -15.40
N ASP A 137 1.08 11.23 -15.42
CA ASP A 137 1.21 12.22 -16.49
C ASP A 137 2.49 13.04 -16.35
N LEU A 138 2.89 13.35 -15.11
CA LEU A 138 4.13 14.08 -14.81
C LEU A 138 5.38 13.26 -15.16
N ASP A 139 5.44 12.00 -14.68
CA ASP A 139 6.54 11.08 -14.99
C ASP A 139 6.01 9.65 -15.10
N ARG A 140 5.68 9.29 -16.34
CA ARG A 140 5.17 7.96 -16.68
C ARG A 140 6.18 6.86 -16.40
N GLU A 141 7.44 7.08 -16.74
CA GLU A 141 8.47 6.04 -16.62
C GLU A 141 8.72 5.72 -15.14
N ALA A 142 8.91 6.75 -14.31
CA ALA A 142 9.11 6.57 -12.87
C ALA A 142 7.89 5.91 -12.21
N THR A 143 6.67 6.36 -12.55
CA THR A 143 5.44 5.81 -11.98
C THR A 143 5.26 4.33 -12.31
N LEU A 144 5.48 3.93 -13.57
CA LEU A 144 5.39 2.53 -13.98
C LEU A 144 6.50 1.67 -13.36
N ALA A 145 7.71 2.22 -13.19
CA ALA A 145 8.79 1.53 -12.49
C ALA A 145 8.42 1.25 -11.02
N CYS A 146 7.84 2.22 -10.31
CA CYS A 146 7.34 2.04 -8.95
C CYS A 146 6.28 0.94 -8.85
N LEU A 147 5.31 0.90 -9.77
CA LEU A 147 4.29 -0.15 -9.84
C LEU A 147 4.92 -1.53 -10.06
N ALA A 148 5.87 -1.62 -10.99
CA ALA A 148 6.57 -2.87 -11.29
C ALA A 148 7.38 -3.37 -10.08
N GLU A 149 8.10 -2.49 -9.39
CA GLU A 149 8.87 -2.84 -8.19
C GLU A 149 7.96 -3.23 -7.02
N GLN A 150 6.89 -2.49 -6.77
CA GLN A 150 5.90 -2.83 -5.75
C GLN A 150 5.32 -4.23 -6.00
N ARG A 151 4.94 -4.54 -7.25
CA ARG A 151 4.42 -5.86 -7.66
C ARG A 151 5.44 -6.96 -7.42
N LYS A 152 6.72 -6.76 -7.74
CA LYS A 152 7.79 -7.73 -7.48
C LYS A 152 7.98 -8.03 -5.98
N GLN A 153 7.79 -7.03 -5.11
CA GLN A 153 7.95 -7.20 -3.66
C GLN A 153 6.80 -7.96 -3.00
N TYR A 154 5.62 -7.98 -3.63
CA TYR A 154 4.45 -8.69 -3.12
C TYR A 154 4.61 -10.20 -3.38
N THR A 155 5.36 -10.88 -2.51
CA THR A 155 5.74 -12.30 -2.67
C THR A 155 4.96 -13.27 -1.78
N ARG A 156 4.13 -12.78 -0.85
CA ARG A 156 3.44 -13.61 0.17
C ARG A 156 2.00 -13.15 0.44
N PRO A 157 1.01 -13.61 -0.36
CA PRO A 157 1.16 -14.42 -1.58
C PRO A 157 1.69 -13.59 -2.76
N PRO A 158 2.30 -14.24 -3.78
CA PRO A 158 2.62 -13.56 -5.02
C PRO A 158 1.33 -13.08 -5.70
N PHE A 159 1.31 -11.82 -6.14
CA PHE A 159 0.22 -11.32 -6.97
C PHE A 159 0.55 -11.54 -8.45
N THR A 160 -0.40 -12.09 -9.20
CA THR A 160 -0.36 -11.96 -10.66
C THR A 160 -0.56 -10.49 -11.05
N PHE A 161 -0.14 -10.12 -12.26
CA PHE A 161 -0.39 -8.79 -12.82
C PHE A 161 -1.87 -8.39 -12.68
N ARG A 162 -2.78 -9.28 -13.05
CA ARG A 162 -4.23 -9.05 -13.01
C ARG A 162 -4.73 -8.85 -11.57
N GLU A 163 -4.32 -9.70 -10.64
CA GLU A 163 -4.74 -9.58 -9.23
C GLU A 163 -4.24 -8.30 -8.58
N PHE A 164 -3.00 -7.90 -8.91
CA PHE A 164 -2.42 -6.66 -8.42
C PHE A 164 -3.28 -5.46 -8.83
N TYR A 165 -3.61 -5.33 -10.12
CA TYR A 165 -4.39 -4.21 -10.62
C TYR A 165 -5.87 -4.27 -10.20
N LEU A 166 -6.49 -5.45 -10.14
CA LEU A 166 -7.86 -5.57 -9.63
C LEU A 166 -8.00 -5.10 -8.18
N ARG A 167 -6.98 -5.36 -7.34
CA ARG A 167 -6.98 -4.88 -5.96
C ARG A 167 -6.74 -3.37 -5.89
N LEU A 168 -5.81 -2.83 -6.67
CA LEU A 168 -5.53 -1.38 -6.70
C LEU A 168 -6.75 -0.57 -7.21
N ARG A 169 -7.49 -1.13 -8.18
CA ARG A 169 -8.73 -0.55 -8.70
C ARG A 169 -9.78 -0.26 -7.62
N THR A 170 -9.77 -1.01 -6.52
CA THR A 170 -10.73 -0.81 -5.42
C THR A 170 -10.57 0.55 -4.71
N THR A 171 -9.39 1.16 -4.81
CA THR A 171 -9.10 2.47 -4.21
C THR A 171 -8.91 3.57 -5.25
N VAL A 172 -8.31 3.25 -6.41
CA VAL A 172 -7.92 4.22 -7.44
C VAL A 172 -8.25 3.71 -8.85
N PRO A 173 -9.54 3.61 -9.20
CA PRO A 173 -9.99 2.97 -10.43
C PRO A 173 -9.52 3.65 -11.73
N ASN A 174 -9.52 4.98 -11.79
CA ASN A 174 -9.19 5.71 -13.03
C ASN A 174 -7.69 5.66 -13.31
N PHE A 175 -6.86 5.89 -12.29
CA PHE A 175 -5.42 5.67 -12.36
C PHE A 175 -5.10 4.24 -12.78
N THR A 176 -5.79 3.26 -12.21
CA THR A 176 -5.56 1.84 -12.55
C THR A 176 -5.78 1.58 -14.04
N ASP A 177 -6.85 2.11 -14.63
CA ASP A 177 -7.12 1.95 -16.07
C ASP A 177 -6.02 2.57 -16.94
N LEU A 178 -5.54 3.75 -16.56
CA LEU A 178 -4.46 4.44 -17.27
C LEU A 178 -3.13 3.72 -17.12
N ALA A 179 -2.78 3.25 -15.92
CA ALA A 179 -1.54 2.52 -15.65
C ALA A 179 -1.50 1.17 -16.40
N VAL A 180 -2.62 0.43 -16.41
CA VAL A 180 -2.76 -0.81 -17.18
C VAL A 180 -2.56 -0.56 -18.68
N SER A 181 -3.16 0.51 -19.20
CA SER A 181 -3.02 0.89 -20.61
C SER A 181 -1.59 1.30 -20.95
N ALA A 182 -0.91 2.01 -20.05
CA ALA A 182 0.46 2.46 -20.22
C ALA A 182 1.48 1.31 -20.14
N GLU A 183 1.34 0.37 -19.21
CA GLU A 183 2.18 -0.84 -19.18
C GLU A 183 1.97 -1.69 -20.43
N ALA A 184 0.73 -1.83 -20.91
CA ALA A 184 0.44 -2.58 -22.13
C ALA A 184 1.07 -1.95 -23.38
N ALA A 185 1.09 -0.63 -23.48
CA ALA A 185 1.71 0.09 -24.60
C ALA A 185 3.25 -0.01 -24.61
N ALA A 186 3.87 -0.19 -23.44
CA ALA A 186 5.31 -0.35 -23.28
C ALA A 186 5.81 -1.79 -23.50
N TRP A 187 4.89 -2.75 -23.65
CA TRP A 187 5.22 -4.17 -23.72
C TRP A 187 5.75 -4.59 -25.10
N ASP A 188 6.82 -5.41 -25.14
CA ASP A 188 7.34 -6.00 -26.39
C ASP A 188 6.32 -7.01 -26.96
N PRO A 189 5.80 -6.81 -28.18
CA PRO A 189 4.87 -7.74 -28.82
C PRO A 189 5.38 -9.20 -28.93
N ASN A 190 6.69 -9.43 -28.80
CA ASN A 190 7.31 -10.75 -28.88
C ASN A 190 7.48 -11.45 -27.52
N GLU A 191 7.24 -10.74 -26.41
CA GLU A 191 7.20 -11.34 -25.08
C GLU A 191 5.74 -11.67 -24.70
N PRO A 192 5.48 -12.78 -23.98
CA PRO A 192 4.11 -13.13 -23.58
C PRO A 192 3.58 -12.08 -22.60
N MET A 193 2.57 -11.32 -23.04
CA MET A 193 1.89 -10.31 -22.23
C MET A 193 1.48 -10.88 -20.87
N PRO A 194 1.69 -10.17 -19.73
CA PRO A 194 1.31 -10.63 -18.39
C PRO A 194 -0.21 -10.84 -18.22
N PHE A 195 -0.99 -10.47 -19.23
CA PHE A 195 -2.44 -10.60 -19.31
C PHE A 195 -2.93 -11.98 -19.77
N GLU A 196 -2.06 -12.82 -20.33
CA GLU A 196 -2.44 -14.21 -20.59
C GLU A 196 -2.47 -14.97 -19.27
N ILE A 197 -3.68 -15.08 -18.73
CA ILE A 197 -4.03 -15.99 -17.65
C ILE A 197 -3.60 -17.38 -18.10
N VAL A 198 -2.44 -17.83 -17.64
CA VAL A 198 -2.05 -19.23 -17.72
C VAL A 198 -3.12 -20.00 -16.95
N SER A 199 -3.80 -20.91 -17.64
CA SER A 199 -4.87 -21.68 -17.03
C SER A 199 -4.32 -22.43 -15.82
N GLY A 200 -5.12 -22.62 -14.76
CA GLY A 200 -4.70 -23.33 -13.54
C GLY A 200 -3.90 -24.64 -13.78
N PRO A 201 -4.21 -25.45 -14.81
CA PRO A 201 -3.41 -26.62 -15.18
C PRO A 201 -1.97 -26.31 -15.64
N GLU A 202 -1.77 -25.25 -16.42
CA GLU A 202 -0.47 -24.86 -16.95
C GLU A 202 0.43 -24.24 -15.87
N LEU A 203 -0.16 -23.51 -14.90
CA LEU A 203 0.52 -23.04 -13.69
C LEU A 203 1.01 -24.21 -12.82
N MET A 204 0.19 -25.26 -12.68
CA MET A 204 0.57 -26.48 -11.95
C MET A 204 1.69 -27.26 -12.66
N GLN A 205 1.68 -27.31 -13.99
CA GLN A 205 2.72 -27.96 -14.79
C GLN A 205 4.06 -27.20 -14.73
N ALA A 206 4.02 -25.87 -14.73
CA ALA A 206 5.23 -25.03 -14.64
C ALA A 206 5.89 -25.09 -13.25
N CYS A 207 5.10 -25.16 -12.18
CA CYS A 207 5.60 -25.30 -10.81
C CYS A 207 6.06 -26.73 -10.49
N PHE A 208 5.52 -27.75 -11.17
CA PHE A 208 5.83 -29.16 -10.97
C PHE A 208 6.06 -29.87 -12.31
N PRO A 209 7.21 -29.63 -12.98
CA PRO A 209 7.47 -30.12 -14.33
C PRO A 209 7.48 -31.65 -14.45
N ASP A 210 7.81 -32.36 -13.36
CA ASP A 210 7.88 -33.83 -13.31
C ASP A 210 6.63 -34.51 -12.70
N GLY A 211 5.49 -33.82 -12.59
CA GLY A 211 4.22 -34.43 -12.18
C GLY A 211 4.19 -34.83 -10.70
N GLY A 212 4.04 -33.86 -9.80
CA GLY A 212 4.05 -34.07 -8.35
C GLY A 212 2.67 -34.24 -7.71
N ALA A 213 2.00 -35.38 -7.93
CA ALA A 213 1.17 -36.06 -6.91
C ALA A 213 0.72 -37.43 -7.44
N LYS A 214 1.41 -38.50 -7.02
CA LYS A 214 0.88 -39.86 -7.17
C LYS A 214 -0.43 -39.97 -6.39
N ALA A 215 -1.54 -40.06 -7.13
CA ALA A 215 -2.83 -40.45 -6.60
C ALA A 215 -2.75 -41.84 -5.94
N HIS A 216 -2.91 -41.92 -4.63
CA HIS A 216 -3.22 -43.18 -3.97
C HIS A 216 -4.67 -43.57 -4.30
N ARG A 217 -4.82 -44.45 -5.30
CA ARG A 217 -6.03 -45.27 -5.47
C ARG A 217 -6.06 -46.37 -4.41
N ARG A 218 -7.12 -46.42 -3.59
CA ARG A 218 -7.76 -47.68 -3.20
C ARG A 218 -9.27 -47.47 -3.05
N ALA A 219 -10.02 -48.33 -3.71
CA ALA A 219 -11.46 -48.46 -3.66
C ALA A 219 -11.92 -49.32 -2.46
N GLY A 220 -13.15 -49.12 -1.98
CA GLY A 220 -13.92 -50.17 -1.31
C GLY A 220 -14.71 -49.77 -0.05
N SER A 221 -16.03 -49.58 -0.23
CA SER A 221 -17.16 -49.93 0.65
C SER A 221 -17.25 -49.43 2.12
N GLY A 222 -18.43 -48.86 2.46
CA GLY A 222 -19.18 -49.27 3.65
C GLY A 222 -19.40 -48.24 4.77
N VAL A 223 -20.62 -47.68 4.83
CA VAL A 223 -21.53 -47.60 6.00
C VAL A 223 -21.10 -46.89 7.32
N HIS A 224 -22.02 -45.99 7.77
CA HIS A 224 -22.33 -45.48 9.14
C HIS A 224 -21.49 -44.39 9.86
N MET A 225 -22.17 -43.23 10.05
CA MET A 225 -22.65 -42.65 11.34
C MET A 225 -21.67 -42.05 12.40
N VAL A 226 -22.14 -40.93 12.99
CA VAL A 226 -21.89 -40.36 14.35
C VAL A 226 -20.77 -39.32 14.55
N GLU A 227 -21.21 -38.06 14.73
CA GLU A 227 -21.08 -37.18 15.92
C GLU A 227 -19.73 -36.88 16.63
N ARG A 228 -19.55 -35.56 16.90
CA ARG A 228 -18.97 -34.88 18.10
C ARG A 228 -17.47 -34.93 18.45
N ALA A 229 -16.90 -33.71 18.41
CA ALA A 229 -16.23 -32.95 19.49
C ALA A 229 -15.06 -33.54 20.31
N ALA A 230 -13.98 -32.73 20.38
CA ALA A 230 -13.32 -32.23 21.60
C ALA A 230 -11.77 -32.28 21.61
N ARG A 231 -11.19 -31.07 21.75
CA ARG A 231 -10.12 -30.66 22.69
C ARG A 231 -8.63 -31.02 22.45
N GLN A 232 -7.86 -29.91 22.46
CA GLN A 232 -6.62 -29.63 23.22
C GLN A 232 -5.24 -30.00 22.63
N SER A 233 -4.56 -28.94 22.13
CA SER A 233 -3.13 -28.54 22.21
C SER A 233 -2.25 -29.23 23.28
N PRO A 234 -0.90 -29.27 23.17
CA PRO A 234 -0.05 -28.11 22.83
C PRO A 234 1.22 -28.31 21.99
N ILE A 235 1.72 -27.16 21.52
CA ILE A 235 2.91 -26.92 20.70
C ILE A 235 4.07 -26.53 21.66
N HIS A 236 5.30 -26.97 21.37
CA HIS A 236 6.52 -26.38 21.95
C HIS A 236 7.74 -26.42 21.00
N HIS A 237 8.48 -25.29 21.02
CA HIS A 237 9.83 -24.98 20.48
C HIS A 237 9.99 -24.90 18.94
N GLY A 238 10.66 -23.91 18.34
CA GLY A 238 11.54 -22.81 18.79
C GLY A 238 12.02 -22.02 17.55
N PRO A 239 12.73 -20.89 17.71
CA PRO A 239 12.91 -19.88 16.66
C PRO A 239 14.08 -20.20 15.72
N THR A 240 14.02 -19.72 14.48
CA THR A 240 15.19 -19.64 13.60
C THR A 240 15.49 -18.20 13.24
N GLN A 241 16.78 -17.90 13.33
CA GLN A 241 17.42 -16.60 13.43
C GLN A 241 17.87 -16.11 12.05
N PHE A 242 17.99 -14.79 11.97
CA PHE A 242 18.62 -13.93 10.96
C PHE A 242 19.61 -14.53 9.95
N ASP A 243 19.62 -13.93 8.75
CA ASP A 243 20.89 -13.52 8.14
C ASP A 243 20.78 -12.16 7.42
N LEU A 244 21.81 -11.32 7.58
CA LEU A 244 22.00 -9.96 7.08
C LEU A 244 23.27 -9.94 6.21
N ALA A 245 23.23 -9.39 4.99
CA ALA A 245 24.41 -8.78 4.37
C ALA A 245 24.06 -7.90 3.14
N SER A 246 24.48 -6.62 3.26
CA SER A 246 25.05 -5.67 2.26
C SER A 246 24.37 -5.38 0.90
N ALA A 247 24.47 -4.22 0.27
CA ALA A 247 24.71 -2.81 0.59
C ALA A 247 24.47 -2.03 -0.73
N SER A 248 23.91 -0.82 -0.66
CA SER A 248 23.80 0.20 -1.74
C SER A 248 22.91 -0.12 -2.97
N MET A 249 21.59 0.11 -2.83
CA MET A 249 20.64 0.66 -3.84
C MET A 249 19.19 0.29 -3.43
N GLY A 250 18.37 1.32 -3.18
CA GLY A 250 16.93 1.26 -2.84
C GLY A 250 16.64 1.16 -1.34
N ARG A 251 16.06 2.20 -0.73
CA ARG A 251 15.71 2.25 0.71
C ARG A 251 14.48 1.41 1.08
N LEU A 252 13.72 0.92 0.10
CA LEU A 252 12.49 0.14 0.30
C LEU A 252 12.61 -1.35 -0.09
N ARG A 253 13.57 -2.09 0.46
CA ARG A 253 13.72 -3.55 0.17
C ARG A 253 12.73 -4.47 0.92
N GLY A 254 11.66 -3.93 1.50
CA GLY A 254 10.54 -4.69 2.02
C GLY A 254 9.32 -3.77 2.12
N GLY A 255 8.18 -4.18 1.56
CA GLY A 255 6.93 -3.41 1.61
C GLY A 255 6.51 -3.05 3.05
N PHE A 256 5.74 -1.98 3.21
CA PHE A 256 5.40 -1.38 4.50
C PHE A 256 4.27 -2.12 5.25
#